data_AF-A0A9W7ZFC0-F1
#
_entry.id   AF-A0A9W7ZFC0-F1
#
_cell.length_a   1.000
_cell.length_b   1.000
_cell.length_c   1.000
_cell.angle_alpha   90.00
_cell.angle_beta   90.00
_cell.angle_gamma   90.00
#
_symmetry.space_group_name_H-M   'P 1'
#
loop_
_entity.id
_entity.type
_entity.pdbx_description
1 polymer ?
#
loop_
_entity_poly.entity_id
_entity_poly.type
_entity_poly.pdbx_seq_one_letter_code
_entity_poly.pdbx_strand_id
1 'polypeptide(L)'
;MLQLSKLSLLSLGWSALLAAKAAGDELEGAAGSNTQASTTAAPTSLPPAAAVPELTLANYRLELLMITAAVGLVANYFYGSRRNTVLASVWEKPITDVLQANFSAVGNGHQVLEWDSAADLLFYASGRRHCKYAQGHLMLTARQDPIALLNDLTANNYEKLQVEVTLNEDVPGFVFAAVSRKRSKAVVRDRYDVSTFAKVSASDRVPTDIVLFSEHSDVTTQLLDSGLDQALSEESSLLEEVFVTDSPAEKPESHDFKREKRLLATIRLPSPTEAGIANFRKALEYVFYLVDYIGEGVSLRPETTRKLAKARDEAFKEFARMAEMEKQEALAKIVADKRRAELEEVKKMTPEQQRKWEEKDRKRQLKKEQSKRTRRVK
;
A
#
# COMPACT_ATOMS: atom_id res chain seq x y z
N MET A 1 -2.31 7.91 36.35
CA MET A 1 -1.20 8.48 35.55
C MET A 1 -1.63 9.04 34.19
N LEU A 2 -2.60 8.46 33.47
CA LEU A 2 -3.04 8.97 32.15
C LEU A 2 -3.65 10.40 32.17
N GLN A 3 -4.30 10.84 33.25
CA GLN A 3 -4.87 12.19 33.28
C GLN A 3 -3.83 13.30 33.50
N LEU A 4 -2.76 13.01 34.27
CA LEU A 4 -1.67 13.96 34.49
C LEU A 4 -0.82 14.17 33.22
N SER A 5 -0.63 13.14 32.39
CA SER A 5 0.07 13.31 31.10
C SER A 5 -0.79 14.01 30.05
N LYS A 6 -2.12 13.86 30.10
CA LYS A 6 -3.05 14.57 29.22
C LYS A 6 -3.08 16.07 29.52
N LEU A 7 -3.06 16.45 30.81
CA LEU A 7 -2.97 17.86 31.21
C LEU A 7 -1.63 18.50 30.84
N SER A 8 -0.50 17.79 30.97
CA SER A 8 0.81 18.35 30.61
C SER A 8 1.00 18.52 29.10
N LEU A 9 0.41 17.63 28.28
CA LEU A 9 0.45 17.73 26.82
C LEU A 9 -0.49 18.82 26.29
N LEU A 10 -1.66 19.00 26.93
CA LEU A 10 -2.57 20.12 26.62
C LEU A 10 -1.95 21.48 26.99
N SER A 11 -1.22 21.57 28.11
CA SER A 11 -0.51 22.81 28.47
C SER A 11 0.65 23.10 27.52
N LEU A 12 1.38 22.07 27.07
CA LEU A 12 2.47 22.21 26.09
C LEU A 12 1.93 22.61 24.71
N GLY A 13 0.81 22.02 24.27
CA GLY A 13 0.13 22.37 23.03
C GLY A 13 -0.41 23.80 23.04
N TRP A 14 -0.98 24.26 24.16
CA TRP A 14 -1.46 25.63 24.29
C TRP A 14 -0.32 26.65 24.30
N SER A 15 0.80 26.34 24.97
CA SER A 15 2.00 27.19 24.91
C SER A 15 2.63 27.25 23.52
N ALA A 16 2.61 26.15 22.76
CA ALA A 16 3.10 26.13 21.38
C ALA A 16 2.19 26.92 20.43
N LEU A 17 0.86 26.85 20.64
CA LEU A 17 -0.12 27.61 19.85
C LEU A 17 -0.03 29.12 20.12
N LEU A 18 0.19 29.51 21.39
CA LEU A 18 0.44 30.89 21.78
C LEU A 18 1.76 31.43 21.22
N ALA A 19 2.82 30.61 21.22
CA ALA A 19 4.10 30.97 20.62
C ALA A 19 4.01 31.11 19.09
N ALA A 20 3.26 30.23 18.43
CA ALA A 20 3.01 30.32 16.98
C ALA A 20 2.16 31.54 16.61
N LYS A 21 1.18 31.90 17.44
CA LYS A 21 0.36 33.11 17.24
C LYS A 21 1.18 34.39 17.43
N ALA A 22 2.03 34.44 18.46
CA ALA A 22 2.94 35.56 18.67
C ALA A 22 3.96 35.71 17.52
N ALA A 23 4.46 34.59 16.97
CA ALA A 23 5.34 34.61 15.80
C ALA A 23 4.61 35.06 14.52
N GLY A 24 3.31 34.76 14.37
CA GLY A 24 2.48 35.24 13.27
C GLY A 24 2.24 36.75 13.30
N ASP A 25 1.95 37.30 14.48
CA ASP A 25 1.75 38.75 14.68
C ASP A 25 3.04 39.55 14.41
N GLU A 26 4.22 38.98 14.73
CA GLU A 26 5.52 39.62 14.40
C GLU A 26 5.86 39.55 12.91
N LEU A 27 5.40 38.52 12.20
CA LEU A 27 5.61 38.37 10.75
C LEU A 27 4.71 39.32 9.93
N GLU A 28 3.47 39.56 10.38
CA GLU A 28 2.59 40.58 9.78
C GLU A 28 3.12 42.01 10.05
N GLY A 29 3.70 42.25 11.23
CA GLY A 29 4.37 43.52 11.56
C GLY A 29 5.60 43.81 10.67
N ALA A 30 6.33 42.77 10.26
CA ALA A 30 7.48 42.90 9.37
C ALA A 30 7.08 43.14 7.89
N ALA A 31 5.91 42.65 7.46
CA ALA A 31 5.43 42.81 6.08
C ALA A 31 4.80 44.18 5.79
N GLY A 32 4.26 44.88 6.81
CA GLY A 32 3.57 46.16 6.65
C GLY A 32 4.46 47.39 6.40
N SER A 33 5.79 47.27 6.51
CA SER A 33 6.71 48.42 6.47
C SER A 33 7.25 48.77 5.08
N ASN A 34 6.87 48.02 4.03
CA ASN A 34 7.50 48.12 2.71
C ASN A 34 6.53 48.63 1.62
N THR A 35 5.96 49.83 1.79
CA THR A 35 5.37 50.59 0.67
C THR A 35 5.37 52.09 0.98
N GLN A 36 6.35 52.83 0.46
CA GLN A 36 6.19 54.18 -0.10
C GLN A 36 7.47 54.62 -0.83
N ALA A 37 7.32 55.00 -2.10
CA ALA A 37 8.36 55.53 -2.96
C ALA A 37 8.33 57.07 -2.97
N SER A 38 9.49 57.75 -3.02
CA SER A 38 9.92 58.69 -4.09
C SER A 38 11.00 59.72 -3.68
N THR A 39 12.06 59.75 -4.51
CA THR A 39 12.85 60.89 -5.05
C THR A 39 13.88 61.71 -4.23
N THR A 40 15.10 61.69 -4.79
CA THR A 40 16.11 62.77 -5.06
C THR A 40 17.40 62.90 -4.23
N ALA A 41 18.51 62.89 -5.01
CA ALA A 41 19.83 63.52 -4.83
C ALA A 41 20.93 62.81 -3.99
N ALA A 42 22.03 62.46 -4.69
CA ALA A 42 23.36 62.12 -4.18
C ALA A 42 24.17 63.43 -3.90
N PRO A 43 25.34 63.47 -3.20
CA PRO A 43 26.36 62.41 -3.17
C PRO A 43 27.25 62.24 -1.90
N THR A 44 28.10 61.20 -1.96
CA THR A 44 29.42 61.05 -1.30
C THR A 44 29.47 60.57 0.16
N SER A 45 29.68 59.26 0.36
CA SER A 45 30.75 58.71 1.21
C SER A 45 30.95 57.22 0.91
N LEU A 46 32.19 56.75 1.05
CA LEU A 46 32.64 55.38 0.81
C LEU A 46 31.72 54.33 1.47
N PRO A 47 31.49 53.15 0.88
CA PRO A 47 30.69 52.13 1.54
C PRO A 47 31.37 51.75 2.86
N PRO A 48 30.68 51.87 4.02
CA PRO A 48 31.25 51.35 5.25
C PRO A 48 31.42 49.85 5.08
N ALA A 49 32.63 49.36 5.40
CA ALA A 49 32.95 47.95 5.43
C ALA A 49 31.82 47.17 6.08
N ALA A 50 31.34 46.10 5.41
CA ALA A 50 30.23 45.28 5.86
C ALA A 50 30.37 45.01 7.36
N ALA A 51 29.49 45.62 8.15
CA ALA A 51 29.50 45.50 9.60
C ALA A 51 29.40 44.01 9.94
N VAL A 52 30.40 43.50 10.66
CA VAL A 52 30.35 42.14 11.20
C VAL A 52 29.10 42.09 12.08
N PRO A 53 28.11 41.23 11.79
CA PRO A 53 26.86 41.24 12.54
C PRO A 53 27.17 41.00 14.02
N GLU A 54 26.75 41.93 14.88
CA GLU A 54 26.97 41.81 16.32
C GLU A 54 26.22 40.58 16.83
N LEU A 55 26.95 39.61 17.37
CA LEU A 55 26.41 38.38 17.93
C LEU A 55 25.65 38.67 19.23
N THR A 56 24.45 39.21 19.12
CA THR A 56 23.56 39.50 20.26
C THR A 56 22.48 38.42 20.36
N LEU A 57 22.26 37.88 21.56
CA LEU A 57 21.27 36.81 21.85
C LEU A 57 19.83 37.16 21.40
N ALA A 58 19.51 38.45 21.23
CA ALA A 58 18.23 38.90 20.72
C ALA A 58 18.03 38.56 19.23
N ASN A 59 19.09 38.60 18.42
CA ASN A 59 19.05 38.26 17.00
C ASN A 59 18.93 36.73 16.79
N TYR A 60 19.37 35.94 17.78
CA TYR A 60 19.39 34.47 17.74
C TYR A 60 18.17 33.80 18.39
N ARG A 61 17.12 34.55 18.76
CA ARG A 61 15.92 33.97 19.39
C ARG A 61 15.25 32.91 18.53
N LEU A 62 15.15 33.15 17.23
CA LEU A 62 14.59 32.20 16.27
C LEU A 62 15.51 30.98 16.13
N GLU A 63 16.82 31.18 16.00
CA GLU A 63 17.80 30.08 15.95
C GLU A 63 17.77 29.21 17.21
N LEU A 64 17.69 29.82 18.39
CA LEU A 64 17.59 29.10 19.67
C LEU A 64 16.28 28.32 19.78
N LEU A 65 15.17 28.88 19.28
CA LEU A 65 13.88 28.18 19.22
C LEU A 65 13.97 26.98 18.29
N MET A 66 14.56 27.14 17.10
CA MET A 66 14.76 26.05 16.14
C MET A 66 15.66 24.95 16.69
N ILE A 67 16.75 25.31 17.37
CA ILE A 67 17.63 24.35 18.05
C ILE A 67 16.87 23.62 19.15
N THR A 68 16.10 24.34 19.97
CA THR A 68 15.30 23.73 21.04
C THR A 68 14.25 22.77 20.48
N ALA A 69 13.56 23.15 19.41
CA ALA A 69 12.61 22.29 18.72
C ALA A 69 13.30 21.05 18.13
N ALA A 70 14.46 21.22 17.49
CA ALA A 70 15.25 20.11 16.93
C ALA A 70 15.70 19.14 18.03
N VAL A 71 16.22 19.65 19.15
CA VAL A 71 16.59 18.82 20.32
C VAL A 71 15.38 18.09 20.87
N GLY A 72 14.22 18.74 20.94
CA GLY A 72 12.96 18.12 21.34
C GLY A 72 12.54 16.97 20.42
N LEU A 73 12.66 17.14 19.10
CA LEU A 73 12.38 16.08 18.12
C LEU A 73 13.33 14.90 18.26
N VAL A 74 14.62 15.16 18.43
CA VAL A 74 15.64 14.12 18.63
C VAL A 74 15.38 13.34 19.93
N ALA A 75 15.06 14.04 21.03
CA ALA A 75 14.71 13.40 22.30
C ALA A 75 13.43 12.55 22.17
N ASN A 76 12.41 13.05 21.48
CA ASN A 76 11.18 12.29 21.20
C ASN A 76 11.47 11.04 20.36
N TYR A 77 12.33 11.15 19.36
CA TYR A 77 12.73 10.02 18.52
C TYR A 77 13.35 8.89 19.37
N PHE A 78 14.34 9.21 20.20
CA PHE A 78 14.98 8.20 21.05
C PHE A 78 14.03 7.59 22.07
N TYR A 79 13.13 8.39 22.65
CA TYR A 79 12.15 7.90 23.61
C TYR A 79 11.09 7.01 22.95
N GLY A 80 10.56 7.44 21.80
CA GLY A 80 9.56 6.70 21.02
C GLY A 80 10.13 5.39 20.49
N SER A 81 11.32 5.43 19.88
CA SER A 81 12.00 4.24 19.36
C SER A 81 12.28 3.22 20.48
N ARG A 82 12.83 3.65 21.63
CA ARG A 82 13.05 2.76 22.78
C ARG A 82 11.77 2.08 23.26
N ARG A 83 10.65 2.81 23.30
CA ARG A 83 9.35 2.23 23.68
C ARG A 83 8.86 1.19 22.69
N ASN A 84 9.00 1.47 21.40
CA ASN A 84 8.67 0.50 20.37
C ASN A 84 9.56 -0.74 20.46
N THR A 85 10.85 -0.59 20.75
CA THR A 85 11.76 -1.73 20.97
C THR A 85 11.35 -2.60 22.16
N VAL A 86 10.96 -1.98 23.28
CA VAL A 86 10.47 -2.72 24.46
C VAL A 86 9.14 -3.44 24.16
N LEU A 87 8.25 -2.80 23.40
CA LEU A 87 6.98 -3.41 23.05
C LEU A 87 7.16 -4.57 22.07
N ALA A 88 8.04 -4.40 21.08
CA ALA A 88 8.38 -5.44 20.11
C ALA A 88 8.95 -6.69 20.79
N SER A 89 9.84 -6.55 21.77
CA SER A 89 10.42 -7.70 22.48
C SER A 89 9.39 -8.49 23.29
N VAL A 90 8.32 -7.83 23.76
CA VAL A 90 7.20 -8.51 24.44
C VAL A 90 6.38 -9.35 23.46
N TRP A 91 6.15 -8.84 22.24
CA TRP A 91 5.37 -9.51 21.20
C TRP A 91 6.16 -10.54 20.39
N GLU A 92 7.48 -10.44 20.37
CA GLU A 92 8.37 -11.33 19.64
C GLU A 92 8.21 -12.79 20.05
N LYS A 93 8.17 -13.08 21.36
CA LYS A 93 8.04 -14.44 21.85
C LYS A 93 6.69 -15.08 21.48
N PRO A 94 5.51 -14.47 21.74
CA PRO A 94 4.23 -15.01 21.31
C PRO A 94 4.12 -15.26 19.80
N ILE A 95 4.62 -14.34 18.97
CA ILE A 95 4.59 -14.50 17.51
C ILE A 95 5.50 -15.65 17.09
N THR A 96 6.72 -15.70 17.63
CA THR A 96 7.70 -16.75 17.33
C THR A 96 7.19 -18.13 17.71
N ASP A 97 6.60 -18.28 18.90
CA ASP A 97 6.04 -19.55 19.38
C ASP A 97 4.98 -20.09 18.40
N VAL A 98 4.05 -19.23 17.96
CA VAL A 98 3.00 -19.63 17.01
C VAL A 98 3.58 -19.95 15.64
N LEU A 99 4.54 -19.16 15.15
CA LEU A 99 5.17 -19.41 13.85
C LEU A 99 5.96 -20.73 13.84
N GLN A 100 6.76 -21.00 14.87
CA GLN A 100 7.54 -22.23 14.97
C GLN A 100 6.66 -23.49 15.12
N ALA A 101 5.50 -23.36 15.75
CA ALA A 101 4.53 -24.46 15.84
C ALA A 101 3.86 -24.78 14.48
N ASN A 102 3.77 -23.79 13.59
CA ASN A 102 2.96 -23.84 12.37
C ASN A 102 3.77 -23.96 11.07
N PHE A 103 5.06 -23.64 11.09
CA PHE A 103 5.94 -23.58 9.92
C PHE A 103 7.27 -24.27 10.20
N SER A 104 7.81 -24.98 9.20
CA SER A 104 9.11 -25.64 9.34
C SER A 104 10.29 -24.68 9.19
N ALA A 105 10.12 -23.58 8.45
CA ALA A 105 11.15 -22.57 8.24
C ALA A 105 10.61 -21.20 8.67
N VAL A 106 11.24 -20.60 9.68
CA VAL A 106 10.80 -19.32 10.26
C VAL A 106 12.01 -18.39 10.36
N GLY A 107 11.93 -17.23 9.71
CA GLY A 107 12.96 -16.20 9.69
C GLY A 107 14.31 -16.67 9.14
N ASN A 108 15.36 -15.92 9.51
CA ASN A 108 16.73 -16.12 9.02
C ASN A 108 17.60 -16.96 9.98
N GLY A 109 16.98 -17.73 10.88
CA GLY A 109 17.66 -18.62 11.85
C GLY A 109 18.19 -17.95 13.12
N HIS A 110 18.41 -16.62 13.13
CA HIS A 110 18.86 -15.86 14.30
C HIS A 110 17.76 -15.05 14.98
N GLN A 111 16.97 -14.34 14.18
CA GLN A 111 15.86 -13.51 14.65
C GLN A 111 14.66 -13.71 13.72
N VAL A 112 13.47 -13.78 14.31
CA VAL A 112 12.22 -14.01 13.56
C VAL A 112 11.59 -12.69 13.12
N LEU A 113 11.68 -11.66 13.96
CA LEU A 113 11.22 -10.30 13.65
C LEU A 113 12.39 -9.41 13.25
N GLU A 114 12.34 -8.84 12.06
CA GLU A 114 13.31 -7.92 11.51
C GLU A 114 12.74 -6.50 11.47
N TRP A 115 13.54 -5.49 11.81
CA TRP A 115 13.10 -4.09 11.77
C TRP A 115 13.18 -3.54 10.34
N ASP A 116 12.04 -3.14 9.78
CA ASP A 116 11.98 -2.41 8.51
C ASP A 116 11.95 -0.90 8.74
N SER A 117 11.27 -0.47 9.81
CA SER A 117 11.20 0.91 10.26
C SER A 117 11.16 0.99 11.79
N ALA A 118 11.35 2.17 12.39
CA ALA A 118 11.30 2.35 13.85
C ALA A 118 9.92 2.02 14.48
N ALA A 119 8.90 1.78 13.65
CA ALA A 119 7.57 1.35 14.07
C ALA A 119 7.07 0.06 13.39
N ASP A 120 7.76 -0.44 12.35
CA ASP A 120 7.31 -1.59 11.58
C ASP A 120 8.33 -2.72 11.65
N LEU A 121 7.87 -3.90 12.03
CA LEU A 121 8.67 -5.12 12.03
C LEU A 121 8.09 -6.15 11.06
N LEU A 122 8.96 -6.90 10.41
CA LEU A 122 8.62 -7.91 9.44
C LEU A 122 8.99 -9.30 9.97
N PHE A 123 8.17 -10.29 9.65
CA PHE A 123 8.60 -11.69 9.72
C PHE A 123 8.30 -12.39 8.40
N TYR A 124 9.07 -13.45 8.15
CA TYR A 124 8.87 -14.35 7.03
C TYR A 124 8.85 -15.79 7.52
N ALA A 125 7.93 -16.59 7.01
CA ALA A 125 7.80 -18.01 7.33
C ALA A 125 7.41 -18.83 6.09
N SER A 126 7.84 -20.08 6.03
CA SER A 126 7.52 -21.01 4.93
C SER A 126 7.54 -22.46 5.41
N GLY A 127 7.08 -23.37 4.55
CA GLY A 127 7.07 -24.81 4.84
C GLY A 127 5.80 -25.33 5.48
N ARG A 128 4.65 -24.72 5.16
CA ARG A 128 3.31 -25.26 5.44
C ARG A 128 2.65 -25.72 4.14
N ARG A 129 1.86 -26.81 4.18
CA ARG A 129 1.38 -27.55 3.00
C ARG A 129 0.67 -26.69 1.93
N HIS A 130 -0.22 -25.78 2.32
CA HIS A 130 -1.04 -24.96 1.41
C HIS A 130 -0.54 -23.52 1.25
N CYS A 131 0.70 -23.27 1.67
CA CYS A 131 1.30 -21.95 1.74
C CYS A 131 2.66 -21.95 1.04
N LYS A 132 2.84 -21.08 0.04
CA LYS A 132 4.15 -20.85 -0.59
C LYS A 132 5.08 -20.15 0.41
N TYR A 133 4.63 -19.04 0.97
CA TYR A 133 5.28 -18.30 2.05
C TYR A 133 4.25 -17.43 2.76
N ALA A 134 4.52 -17.13 4.02
CA ALA A 134 3.79 -16.18 4.84
C ALA A 134 4.74 -15.05 5.22
N GLN A 135 4.26 -13.82 5.09
CA GLN A 135 4.92 -12.64 5.61
C GLN A 135 3.98 -11.92 6.57
N GLY A 136 4.53 -11.19 7.53
CA GLY A 136 3.71 -10.38 8.41
C GLY A 136 4.38 -9.10 8.81
N HIS A 137 3.57 -8.06 8.95
CA HIS A 137 3.95 -6.71 9.32
C HIS A 137 3.34 -6.39 10.68
N LEU A 138 4.20 -6.28 11.69
CA LEU A 138 3.83 -5.77 13.00
C LEU A 138 3.94 -4.25 12.98
N MET A 139 2.79 -3.58 12.82
CA MET A 139 2.67 -2.14 12.75
C MET A 139 2.41 -1.57 14.15
N LEU A 140 3.42 -0.94 14.72
CA LEU A 140 3.33 -0.22 15.98
C LEU A 140 3.01 1.26 15.72
N THR A 141 2.53 1.96 16.74
CA THR A 141 2.36 3.41 16.65
C THR A 141 3.71 4.09 16.45
N ALA A 142 3.80 5.04 15.52
CA ALA A 142 5.03 5.79 15.21
C ALA A 142 5.34 6.85 16.27
N ARG A 143 5.64 6.41 17.50
CA ARG A 143 5.88 7.28 18.67
C ARG A 143 7.06 8.23 18.52
N GLN A 144 8.00 7.87 17.65
CA GLN A 144 9.17 8.69 17.31
C GLN A 144 8.80 9.95 16.53
N ASP A 145 7.66 9.95 15.82
CA ASP A 145 7.20 11.04 14.96
C ASP A 145 5.99 11.76 15.58
N PRO A 146 6.15 13.01 16.06
CA PRO A 146 5.06 13.79 16.62
C PRO A 146 3.92 14.07 15.63
N ILE A 147 4.20 14.18 14.33
CA ILE A 147 3.19 14.43 13.31
C ILE A 147 2.34 13.17 13.12
N ALA A 148 2.99 12.01 13.03
CA ALA A 148 2.30 10.73 13.00
C ALA A 148 1.45 10.50 14.26
N LEU A 149 1.98 10.82 15.45
CA LEU A 149 1.23 10.75 16.71
C LEU A 149 0.00 11.67 16.73
N LEU A 150 0.10 12.87 16.17
CA LEU A 150 -1.03 13.79 16.06
C LEU A 150 -2.10 13.23 15.12
N ASN A 151 -1.69 12.65 14.00
CA ASN A 151 -2.60 11.97 13.08
C ASN A 151 -3.26 10.76 13.76
N ASP A 152 -2.50 9.94 14.49
CA ASP A 152 -3.03 8.78 15.22
C ASP A 152 -4.02 9.18 16.31
N LEU A 153 -3.83 10.33 16.96
CA LEU A 153 -4.78 10.86 17.93
C LEU A 153 -6.14 11.21 17.29
N THR A 154 -6.11 11.70 16.05
CA THR A 154 -7.35 12.05 15.32
C THR A 154 -8.02 10.86 14.66
N ALA A 155 -7.22 9.93 14.11
CA ALA A 155 -7.71 8.73 13.42
C ALA A 155 -8.01 7.55 14.37
N ASN A 156 -7.57 7.64 15.64
CA ASN A 156 -7.69 6.60 16.65
C ASN A 156 -7.16 5.24 16.15
N ASN A 157 -5.96 5.28 15.56
CA ASN A 157 -5.25 4.13 15.04
C ASN A 157 -4.75 3.24 16.19
N TYR A 158 -4.88 1.93 16.03
CA TYR A 158 -4.38 0.94 16.96
C TYR A 158 -3.20 0.18 16.36
N GLU A 159 -2.37 -0.38 17.23
CA GLU A 159 -1.31 -1.30 16.85
C GLU A 159 -1.94 -2.58 16.31
N LYS A 160 -1.35 -3.13 15.24
CA LYS A 160 -1.91 -4.27 14.52
C LYS A 160 -0.83 -5.13 13.90
N LEU A 161 -1.11 -6.41 13.78
CA LEU A 161 -0.34 -7.36 13.00
C LEU A 161 -1.10 -7.65 11.71
N GLN A 162 -0.49 -7.34 10.57
CA GLN A 162 -1.01 -7.75 9.26
C GLN A 162 -0.25 -9.00 8.82
N VAL A 163 -0.98 -10.06 8.51
CA VAL A 163 -0.42 -11.33 8.04
C VAL A 163 -0.87 -11.52 6.59
N GLU A 164 0.08 -11.70 5.69
CA GLU A 164 -0.14 -12.02 4.29
C GLU A 164 0.43 -13.42 4.00
N VAL A 165 -0.45 -14.34 3.65
CA VAL A 165 -0.09 -15.70 3.29
C VAL A 165 -0.33 -15.89 1.80
N THR A 166 0.73 -16.14 1.04
CA THR A 166 0.62 -16.52 -0.37
C THR A 166 0.34 -18.02 -0.46
N LEU A 167 -0.86 -18.34 -0.95
CA LEU A 167 -1.38 -19.69 -1.07
C LEU A 167 -0.84 -20.40 -2.32
N ASN A 168 -0.92 -21.73 -2.31
CA ASN A 168 -0.55 -22.55 -3.46
C ASN A 168 -1.54 -22.39 -4.62
N GLU A 169 -1.11 -22.81 -5.82
CA GLU A 169 -1.95 -22.75 -7.02
C GLU A 169 -3.11 -23.76 -6.99
N ASP A 170 -2.99 -24.85 -6.23
CA ASP A 170 -3.99 -25.91 -6.13
C ASP A 170 -5.26 -25.50 -5.38
N VAL A 171 -5.16 -24.48 -4.53
CA VAL A 171 -6.25 -23.96 -3.70
C VAL A 171 -7.34 -23.33 -4.58
N PRO A 172 -8.65 -23.46 -4.31
CA PRO A 172 -9.68 -22.78 -5.11
C PRO A 172 -9.50 -21.25 -5.13
N GLY A 173 -9.62 -20.63 -6.31
CA GLY A 173 -9.55 -19.18 -6.47
C GLY A 173 -10.92 -18.53 -6.33
N PHE A 174 -11.07 -17.61 -5.38
CA PHE A 174 -12.27 -16.80 -5.16
C PHE A 174 -11.91 -15.50 -4.43
N VAL A 175 -12.82 -14.52 -4.47
CA VAL A 175 -12.69 -13.28 -3.70
C VAL A 175 -13.71 -13.27 -2.56
N PHE A 176 -13.21 -13.15 -1.34
CA PHE A 176 -13.97 -12.99 -0.11
C PHE A 176 -13.30 -11.96 0.79
N ALA A 177 -14.09 -11.15 1.48
CA ALA A 177 -13.60 -10.26 2.53
C ALA A 177 -14.59 -10.16 3.68
N ALA A 178 -14.09 -10.17 4.91
CA ALA A 178 -14.83 -9.80 6.10
C ALA A 178 -14.15 -8.56 6.69
N VAL A 179 -14.86 -7.44 6.77
CA VAL A 179 -14.28 -6.15 7.20
C VAL A 179 -15.22 -5.39 8.10
N SER A 180 -14.68 -4.54 8.97
CA SER A 180 -15.52 -3.64 9.77
C SER A 180 -16.36 -2.70 8.89
N ARG A 181 -17.58 -2.42 9.32
CA ARG A 181 -18.53 -1.53 8.64
C ARG A 181 -17.94 -0.14 8.42
N LYS A 182 -17.12 0.35 9.36
CA LYS A 182 -16.41 1.64 9.26
C LYS A 182 -15.46 1.67 8.07
N ARG A 183 -14.78 0.56 7.77
CA ARG A 183 -13.80 0.46 6.68
C ARG A 183 -14.39 -0.04 5.35
N SER A 184 -15.59 -0.62 5.35
CA SER A 184 -16.26 -1.14 4.14
C SER A 184 -16.17 -0.22 2.91
N LYS A 185 -16.48 1.08 3.06
CA LYS A 185 -16.41 2.05 1.95
C LYS A 185 -14.99 2.32 1.47
N ALA A 186 -14.04 2.40 2.39
CA ALA A 186 -12.62 2.59 2.06
C ALA A 186 -12.10 1.36 1.31
N VAL A 187 -12.44 0.15 1.75
CA VAL A 187 -12.03 -1.10 1.10
C VAL A 187 -12.54 -1.19 -0.35
N VAL A 188 -13.81 -0.85 -0.59
CA VAL A 188 -14.36 -0.83 -1.96
C VAL A 188 -13.71 0.24 -2.84
N ARG A 189 -13.24 1.36 -2.26
CA ARG A 189 -12.53 2.40 -3.02
C ARG A 189 -11.07 2.04 -3.29
N ASP A 190 -10.38 1.53 -2.27
CA ASP A 190 -8.93 1.37 -2.27
C ASP A 190 -8.50 0.03 -2.88
N ARG A 191 -9.37 -0.98 -2.86
CA ARG A 191 -9.06 -2.32 -3.38
C ARG A 191 -9.83 -2.66 -4.66
N TYR A 192 -9.08 -2.96 -5.71
CA TYR A 192 -9.59 -3.36 -7.02
C TYR A 192 -10.26 -4.75 -7.01
N ASP A 193 -9.68 -5.70 -6.28
CA ASP A 193 -10.20 -7.06 -6.17
C ASP A 193 -11.62 -7.10 -5.61
N VAL A 194 -11.86 -6.46 -4.47
CA VAL A 194 -13.19 -6.42 -3.82
C VAL A 194 -14.18 -5.64 -4.67
N SER A 195 -13.80 -4.49 -5.23
CA SER A 195 -14.71 -3.64 -6.00
C SER A 195 -15.14 -4.23 -7.33
N THR A 196 -14.29 -5.05 -7.96
CA THR A 196 -14.56 -5.64 -9.26
C THR A 196 -15.30 -6.97 -9.14
N PHE A 197 -14.90 -7.83 -8.21
CA PHE A 197 -15.36 -9.22 -8.17
C PHE A 197 -16.38 -9.49 -7.07
N ALA A 198 -16.29 -8.83 -5.92
CA ALA A 198 -17.11 -9.16 -4.76
C ALA A 198 -18.32 -8.24 -4.62
N LYS A 199 -19.43 -8.80 -4.09
CA LYS A 199 -20.62 -8.04 -3.71
C LYS A 199 -20.89 -8.22 -2.23
N VAL A 200 -21.62 -7.28 -1.64
CA VAL A 200 -22.03 -7.39 -0.23
C VAL A 200 -22.91 -8.63 -0.08
N SER A 201 -22.48 -9.55 0.80
CA SER A 201 -23.21 -10.76 1.13
C SER A 201 -23.88 -10.58 2.49
N ALA A 202 -25.19 -10.72 2.55
CA ALA A 202 -25.92 -10.72 3.82
C ALA A 202 -25.80 -12.09 4.51
N SER A 203 -25.60 -12.08 5.82
CA SER A 203 -25.64 -13.27 6.69
C SER A 203 -26.02 -12.85 8.10
N ASP A 204 -26.95 -13.58 8.73
CA ASP A 204 -27.40 -13.33 10.10
C ASP A 204 -26.45 -13.92 11.16
N ARG A 205 -25.44 -14.69 10.71
CA ARG A 205 -24.45 -15.33 11.60
C ARG A 205 -23.34 -14.38 12.07
N VAL A 206 -23.23 -13.21 11.45
CA VAL A 206 -22.12 -12.27 11.68
C VAL A 206 -22.66 -10.98 12.31
N PRO A 207 -21.93 -10.32 13.22
CA PRO A 207 -22.38 -9.10 13.86
C PRO A 207 -22.65 -7.98 12.86
N THR A 208 -23.57 -7.08 13.20
CA THR A 208 -23.93 -5.94 12.35
C THR A 208 -22.77 -5.00 12.05
N ASP A 209 -21.75 -4.99 12.90
CA ASP A 209 -20.56 -4.15 12.75
C ASP A 209 -19.58 -4.66 11.70
N ILE A 210 -19.80 -5.85 11.13
CA ILE A 210 -18.97 -6.46 10.10
C ILE A 210 -19.78 -6.57 8.81
N VAL A 211 -19.10 -6.33 7.69
CA VAL A 211 -19.66 -6.45 6.34
C VAL A 211 -18.88 -7.53 5.60
N LEU A 212 -19.61 -8.52 5.09
CA LEU A 212 -19.05 -9.56 4.24
C LEU A 212 -19.15 -9.15 2.78
N PHE A 213 -18.05 -9.27 2.06
CA PHE A 213 -17.99 -9.20 0.62
C PHE A 213 -17.66 -10.59 0.10
N SER A 214 -18.44 -11.08 -0.83
CA SER A 214 -18.20 -12.38 -1.44
C SER A 214 -18.62 -12.36 -2.89
N GLU A 215 -17.89 -13.08 -3.71
CA GLU A 215 -18.27 -13.27 -5.11
C GLU A 215 -19.47 -14.21 -5.26
N HIS A 216 -19.62 -15.19 -4.35
CA HIS A 216 -20.71 -16.15 -4.39
C HIS A 216 -21.14 -16.61 -2.98
N SER A 217 -22.44 -16.87 -2.79
CA SER A 217 -22.99 -17.29 -1.49
C SER A 217 -22.42 -18.62 -0.98
N ASP A 218 -22.12 -19.55 -1.89
CA ASP A 218 -21.45 -20.83 -1.59
C ASP A 218 -20.11 -20.63 -0.85
N VAL A 219 -19.31 -19.66 -1.31
CA VAL A 219 -18.03 -19.28 -0.66
C VAL A 219 -18.30 -18.73 0.75
N THR A 220 -19.30 -17.85 0.88
CA THR A 220 -19.66 -17.26 2.17
C THR A 220 -20.02 -18.35 3.18
N THR A 221 -20.90 -19.30 2.82
CA THR A 221 -21.33 -20.35 3.74
C THR A 221 -20.16 -21.23 4.18
N GLN A 222 -19.33 -21.69 3.22
CA GLN A 222 -18.19 -22.57 3.54
C GLN A 222 -17.17 -21.88 4.44
N LEU A 223 -16.92 -20.58 4.25
CA LEU A 223 -16.01 -19.82 5.11
C LEU A 223 -16.62 -19.53 6.49
N LEU A 224 -17.93 -19.29 6.59
CA LEU A 224 -18.57 -19.15 7.90
C LEU A 224 -18.55 -20.48 8.67
N ASP A 225 -18.73 -21.60 7.97
CA ASP A 225 -18.67 -22.94 8.58
C ASP A 225 -17.25 -23.31 9.09
N SER A 226 -16.20 -22.55 8.71
CA SER A 226 -14.87 -22.70 9.28
C SER A 226 -14.75 -22.22 10.73
N GLY A 227 -15.80 -21.61 11.29
CA GLY A 227 -15.79 -20.94 12.59
C GLY A 227 -15.46 -19.45 12.50
N LEU A 228 -15.45 -18.89 11.28
CA LEU A 228 -15.19 -17.46 11.06
C LEU A 228 -16.27 -16.59 11.70
N ASP A 229 -17.52 -17.05 11.74
CA ASP A 229 -18.60 -16.38 12.46
C ASP A 229 -18.28 -16.21 13.95
N GLN A 230 -17.77 -17.25 14.61
CA GLN A 230 -17.37 -17.22 16.01
C GLN A 230 -16.14 -16.33 16.21
N ALA A 231 -15.12 -16.49 15.37
CA ALA A 231 -13.90 -15.70 15.43
C ALA A 231 -14.17 -14.20 15.23
N LEU A 232 -15.22 -13.82 14.50
CA LEU A 232 -15.63 -12.43 14.29
C LEU A 232 -16.64 -11.91 15.32
N SER A 233 -17.40 -12.80 15.97
CA SER A 233 -18.45 -12.43 16.92
C SER A 233 -17.99 -12.37 18.37
N GLU A 234 -16.88 -13.03 18.70
CA GLU A 234 -16.36 -13.06 20.07
C GLU A 234 -16.04 -11.64 20.55
N GLU A 235 -16.51 -11.26 21.74
CA GLU A 235 -16.31 -9.90 22.29
C GLU A 235 -14.82 -9.57 22.50
N SER A 236 -14.00 -10.60 22.72
CA SER A 236 -12.54 -10.51 22.77
C SER A 236 -11.85 -10.74 21.43
N SER A 237 -12.59 -10.75 20.32
CA SER A 237 -12.01 -10.92 19.00
C SER A 237 -11.05 -9.78 18.68
N LEU A 238 -9.83 -10.18 18.30
CA LEU A 238 -8.79 -9.29 17.82
C LEU A 238 -8.74 -9.28 16.29
N LEU A 239 -9.50 -10.15 15.61
CA LEU A 239 -9.49 -10.28 14.17
C LEU A 239 -10.37 -9.19 13.55
N GLU A 240 -9.77 -8.17 12.94
CA GLU A 240 -10.50 -7.03 12.40
C GLU A 240 -10.92 -7.22 10.94
N GLU A 241 -10.02 -7.81 10.15
CA GLU A 241 -10.17 -7.93 8.71
C GLU A 241 -9.61 -9.27 8.23
N VAL A 242 -10.32 -9.90 7.32
CA VAL A 242 -9.88 -11.10 6.60
C VAL A 242 -10.19 -10.91 5.12
N PHE A 243 -9.22 -11.14 4.26
CA PHE A 243 -9.39 -11.17 2.81
C PHE A 243 -8.83 -12.46 2.26
N VAL A 244 -9.59 -13.13 1.41
CA VAL A 244 -9.12 -14.22 0.57
C VAL A 244 -9.31 -13.77 -0.87
N THR A 245 -8.23 -13.70 -1.64
CA THR A 245 -8.28 -13.14 -3.00
C THR A 245 -7.35 -13.91 -3.92
N ASP A 246 -7.78 -14.12 -5.16
CA ASP A 246 -6.98 -14.65 -6.27
C ASP A 246 -6.49 -13.55 -7.22
N SER A 247 -6.77 -12.30 -6.87
CA SER A 247 -6.59 -11.12 -7.71
C SER A 247 -5.71 -10.06 -7.03
N PRO A 248 -5.05 -9.18 -7.81
CA PRO A 248 -4.24 -8.11 -7.25
C PRO A 248 -5.11 -7.09 -6.49
N ALA A 249 -4.54 -6.52 -5.42
CA ALA A 249 -5.22 -5.50 -4.62
C ALA A 249 -5.36 -4.19 -5.39
N GLU A 250 -4.35 -3.85 -6.21
CA GLU A 250 -4.36 -2.69 -7.09
C GLU A 250 -4.72 -3.10 -8.52
N LYS A 251 -5.27 -2.14 -9.28
CA LYS A 251 -5.66 -2.38 -10.67
C LYS A 251 -4.40 -2.63 -11.50
N PRO A 252 -4.27 -3.79 -12.17
CA PRO A 252 -3.11 -4.06 -13.00
C PRO A 252 -3.06 -3.07 -14.18
N GLU A 253 -1.86 -2.60 -14.51
CA GLU A 253 -1.64 -1.71 -15.66
C GLU A 253 -1.53 -2.49 -16.98
N SER A 254 -1.10 -3.75 -16.91
CA SER A 254 -0.82 -4.61 -18.06
C SER A 254 -1.65 -5.89 -18.04
N HIS A 255 -1.77 -6.54 -19.20
CA HIS A 255 -2.42 -7.84 -19.31
C HIS A 255 -1.62 -9.01 -18.68
N ASP A 256 -0.31 -8.83 -18.50
CA ASP A 256 0.61 -9.89 -18.09
C ASP A 256 1.05 -9.63 -16.64
N PHE A 257 0.18 -10.03 -15.71
CA PHE A 257 0.43 -9.92 -14.28
C PHE A 257 0.23 -11.29 -13.63
N LYS A 258 1.04 -11.55 -12.60
CA LYS A 258 0.98 -12.81 -11.86
C LYS A 258 -0.25 -12.82 -10.95
N ARG A 259 -1.10 -13.85 -11.11
CA ARG A 259 -2.27 -14.06 -10.26
C ARG A 259 -1.85 -14.92 -9.07
N GLU A 260 -1.72 -14.28 -7.91
CA GLU A 260 -1.38 -14.97 -6.67
C GLU A 260 -2.60 -15.04 -5.77
N LYS A 261 -2.86 -16.25 -5.26
CA LYS A 261 -3.88 -16.51 -4.27
C LYS A 261 -3.32 -16.12 -2.91
N ARG A 262 -4.01 -15.25 -2.19
CA ARG A 262 -3.52 -14.66 -0.96
C ARG A 262 -4.62 -14.63 0.10
N LEU A 263 -4.23 -14.97 1.33
CA LEU A 263 -4.99 -14.73 2.54
C LEU A 263 -4.34 -13.54 3.27
N LEU A 264 -5.07 -12.45 3.45
CA LEU A 264 -4.65 -11.29 4.22
C LEU A 264 -5.50 -11.24 5.49
N ALA A 265 -4.87 -11.15 6.65
CA ALA A 265 -5.57 -10.99 7.92
C ALA A 265 -4.97 -9.83 8.71
N THR A 266 -5.82 -8.98 9.28
CA THR A 266 -5.41 -7.91 10.20
C THR A 266 -5.87 -8.27 11.61
N ILE A 267 -4.91 -8.43 12.53
CA ILE A 267 -5.15 -8.73 13.94
C ILE A 267 -4.76 -7.48 14.75
N ARG A 268 -5.68 -6.96 15.58
CA ARG A 268 -5.38 -5.88 16.52
C ARG A 268 -4.47 -6.39 17.64
N LEU A 269 -3.47 -5.59 18.01
CA LEU A 269 -2.67 -5.86 19.21
C LEU A 269 -3.42 -5.39 20.45
N PRO A 270 -3.69 -6.28 21.42
CA PRO A 270 -4.24 -5.87 22.71
C PRO A 270 -3.14 -5.26 23.59
N SER A 271 -3.52 -4.79 24.78
CA SER A 271 -2.51 -4.50 25.80
C SER A 271 -1.73 -5.78 26.16
N PRO A 272 -0.41 -5.69 26.46
CA PRO A 272 0.43 -6.85 26.75
C PRO A 272 0.17 -7.41 28.14
N THR A 273 -1.05 -7.91 28.37
CA THR A 273 -1.46 -8.69 29.53
C THR A 273 -1.45 -10.17 29.17
N GLU A 274 -1.39 -11.06 30.16
CA GLU A 274 -1.41 -12.51 29.91
C GLU A 274 -2.65 -12.94 29.11
N ALA A 275 -3.83 -12.42 29.46
CA ALA A 275 -5.07 -12.68 28.74
C ALA A 275 -5.04 -12.11 27.30
N GLY A 276 -4.48 -10.90 27.12
CA GLY A 276 -4.31 -10.29 25.80
C GLY A 276 -3.40 -11.12 24.89
N ILE A 277 -2.28 -11.60 25.42
CA ILE A 277 -1.34 -12.47 24.70
C ILE A 277 -2.00 -13.79 24.31
N ALA A 278 -2.79 -14.39 25.21
CA ALA A 278 -3.51 -15.64 24.92
C ALA A 278 -4.54 -15.46 23.79
N ASN A 279 -5.33 -14.38 23.82
CA ASN A 279 -6.29 -14.09 22.76
C ASN A 279 -5.61 -13.78 21.42
N PHE A 280 -4.48 -13.08 21.46
CA PHE A 280 -3.68 -12.82 20.27
C PHE A 280 -3.15 -14.11 19.64
N ARG A 281 -2.62 -15.03 20.45
CA ARG A 281 -2.16 -16.36 19.97
C ARG A 281 -3.29 -17.11 19.29
N LYS A 282 -4.47 -17.18 19.92
CA LYS A 282 -5.66 -17.82 19.33
C LYS A 282 -6.04 -17.21 17.99
N ALA A 283 -6.03 -15.87 17.88
CA ALA A 283 -6.35 -15.19 16.62
C ALA A 283 -5.33 -15.51 15.53
N LEU A 284 -4.03 -15.51 15.85
CA LEU A 284 -2.97 -15.84 14.90
C LEU A 284 -2.99 -17.32 14.48
N GLU A 285 -3.21 -18.23 15.43
CA GLU A 285 -3.42 -19.67 15.16
C GLU A 285 -4.63 -19.89 14.26
N TYR A 286 -5.73 -19.16 14.49
CA TYR A 286 -6.92 -19.23 13.66
C TYR A 286 -6.66 -18.79 12.21
N VAL A 287 -5.86 -17.75 12.00
CA VAL A 287 -5.44 -17.34 10.64
C VAL A 287 -4.70 -18.46 9.92
N PHE A 288 -3.80 -19.17 10.61
CA PHE A 288 -3.08 -20.29 10.01
C PHE A 288 -3.95 -21.54 9.83
N TYR A 289 -4.89 -21.81 10.73
CA TYR A 289 -5.93 -22.82 10.53
C TYR A 289 -6.75 -22.51 9.27
N LEU A 290 -7.10 -21.24 9.04
CA LEU A 290 -7.87 -20.83 7.86
C LEU A 290 -7.12 -21.12 6.55
N VAL A 291 -5.79 -21.06 6.53
CA VAL A 291 -4.97 -21.46 5.37
C VAL A 291 -5.22 -22.92 4.99
N ASP A 292 -5.22 -23.82 5.98
CA ASP A 292 -5.44 -25.25 5.73
C ASP A 292 -6.90 -25.53 5.36
N TYR A 293 -7.83 -24.85 6.03
CA TYR A 293 -9.25 -24.97 5.73
C TYR A 293 -9.57 -24.49 4.31
N ILE A 294 -8.96 -23.40 3.83
CA ILE A 294 -9.13 -22.93 2.45
C ILE A 294 -8.51 -23.93 1.45
N GLY A 295 -7.39 -24.56 1.80
CA GLY A 295 -6.72 -25.55 0.96
C GLY A 295 -7.46 -26.89 0.83
N GLU A 296 -8.09 -27.37 1.89
CA GLU A 296 -8.72 -28.72 1.94
C GLU A 296 -10.24 -28.70 2.17
N GLY A 297 -10.73 -27.77 2.99
CA GLY A 297 -12.12 -27.69 3.40
C GLY A 297 -13.03 -26.99 2.40
N VAL A 298 -12.50 -26.03 1.62
CA VAL A 298 -13.30 -25.30 0.64
C VAL A 298 -13.37 -26.09 -0.67
N SER A 299 -14.56 -26.63 -0.96
CA SER A 299 -14.85 -27.35 -2.19
C SER A 299 -15.98 -26.64 -2.94
N LEU A 300 -15.60 -25.83 -3.92
CA LEU A 300 -16.57 -25.10 -4.74
C LEU A 300 -17.26 -26.01 -5.75
N ARG A 301 -18.57 -25.81 -5.92
CA ARG A 301 -19.32 -26.54 -6.95
C ARG A 301 -18.75 -26.24 -8.35
N PRO A 302 -18.80 -27.20 -9.30
CA PRO A 302 -18.33 -26.96 -10.66
C PRO A 302 -19.04 -25.79 -11.35
N GLU A 303 -20.32 -25.57 -11.03
CA GLU A 303 -21.08 -24.42 -11.52
C GLU A 303 -20.52 -23.09 -10.99
N THR A 304 -20.26 -23.01 -9.68
CA THR A 304 -19.63 -21.86 -9.04
C THR A 304 -18.28 -21.58 -9.71
N THR A 305 -17.41 -22.60 -9.81
CA THR A 305 -16.09 -22.48 -10.43
C THR A 305 -16.15 -21.95 -11.87
N ARG A 306 -17.14 -22.38 -12.67
CA ARG A 306 -17.35 -21.87 -14.04
C ARG A 306 -17.82 -20.41 -14.06
N LYS A 307 -18.72 -20.02 -13.14
CA LYS A 307 -19.17 -18.62 -13.00
C LYS A 307 -18.01 -17.73 -12.60
N LEU A 308 -17.22 -18.20 -11.63
CA LEU A 308 -16.01 -17.56 -11.18
C LEU A 308 -15.05 -17.34 -12.36
N ALA A 309 -14.68 -18.39 -13.09
CA ALA A 309 -13.79 -18.28 -14.26
C ALA A 309 -14.29 -17.26 -15.30
N LYS A 310 -15.59 -17.27 -15.62
CA LYS A 310 -16.19 -16.30 -16.55
C LYS A 310 -16.08 -14.85 -16.07
N ALA A 311 -16.26 -14.60 -14.79
CA ALA A 311 -16.11 -13.25 -14.22
C ALA A 311 -14.66 -12.74 -14.35
N ARG A 312 -13.66 -13.62 -14.22
CA ARG A 312 -12.25 -13.27 -14.49
C ARG A 312 -12.07 -12.95 -15.98
N ASP A 313 -12.56 -13.82 -16.86
CA ASP A 313 -12.40 -13.63 -18.30
C ASP A 313 -13.01 -12.30 -18.77
N GLU A 314 -14.16 -11.92 -18.24
CA GLU A 314 -14.82 -10.65 -18.54
C GLU A 314 -14.04 -9.45 -18.01
N ALA A 315 -13.59 -9.49 -16.74
CA ALA A 315 -12.80 -8.42 -16.15
C ALA A 315 -11.46 -8.21 -16.90
N PHE A 316 -10.83 -9.29 -17.36
CA PHE A 316 -9.54 -9.24 -18.05
C PHE A 316 -9.63 -9.05 -19.57
N LYS A 317 -10.83 -9.18 -20.17
CA LYS A 317 -11.04 -9.01 -21.61
C LYS A 317 -10.64 -7.62 -22.10
N GLU A 318 -10.97 -6.57 -21.34
CA GLU A 318 -10.60 -5.20 -21.71
C GLU A 318 -9.08 -4.99 -21.66
N PHE A 319 -8.39 -5.56 -20.67
CA PHE A 319 -6.93 -5.50 -20.59
C PHE A 319 -6.27 -6.24 -21.76
N ALA A 320 -6.80 -7.41 -22.14
CA ALA A 320 -6.32 -8.14 -23.31
C ALA A 320 -6.51 -7.33 -24.60
N ARG A 321 -7.68 -6.69 -24.78
CA ARG A 321 -7.98 -5.83 -25.93
C ARG A 321 -7.04 -4.62 -26.00
N MET A 322 -6.82 -3.95 -24.87
CA MET A 322 -5.91 -2.80 -24.79
C MET A 322 -4.47 -3.21 -25.10
N ALA A 323 -4.01 -4.34 -24.57
CA ALA A 323 -2.67 -4.86 -24.85
C ALA A 323 -2.49 -5.27 -26.32
N GLU A 324 -3.53 -5.83 -26.97
CA GLU A 324 -3.49 -6.12 -28.40
C GLU A 324 -3.41 -4.84 -29.25
N MET A 325 -4.16 -3.80 -28.88
CA MET A 325 -4.10 -2.50 -29.55
C MET A 325 -2.72 -1.87 -29.41
N GLU A 326 -2.14 -1.86 -28.21
CA GLU A 326 -0.79 -1.33 -27.97
C GLU A 326 0.28 -2.09 -28.77
N LYS A 327 0.19 -3.43 -28.82
CA LYS A 327 1.08 -4.25 -29.64
C LYS A 327 0.95 -3.92 -31.14
N GLN A 328 -0.27 -3.71 -31.63
CA GLN A 328 -0.51 -3.34 -33.02
C GLN A 328 0.06 -1.94 -33.34
N GLU A 329 -0.10 -0.97 -32.44
CA GLU A 329 0.45 0.37 -32.58
C GLU A 329 1.98 0.36 -32.55
N ALA A 330 2.59 -0.39 -31.63
CA ALA A 330 4.05 -0.54 -31.55
C ALA A 330 4.62 -1.17 -32.84
N LEU A 331 3.99 -2.22 -33.35
CA LEU A 331 4.38 -2.83 -34.62
C LEU A 331 4.20 -1.86 -35.80
N ALA A 332 3.09 -1.10 -35.83
CA ALA A 332 2.85 -0.10 -36.85
C ALA A 332 3.92 1.02 -36.82
N LYS A 333 4.33 1.45 -35.62
CA LYS A 333 5.40 2.44 -35.42
C LYS A 333 6.74 1.92 -35.89
N ILE A 334 7.13 0.69 -35.52
CA ILE A 334 8.37 0.06 -35.99
C ILE A 334 8.40 -0.05 -37.52
N VAL A 335 7.28 -0.44 -38.14
CA VAL A 335 7.18 -0.50 -39.60
C VAL A 335 7.25 0.88 -40.23
N ALA A 336 6.61 1.89 -39.64
CA ALA A 336 6.66 3.27 -40.12
C ALA A 336 8.08 3.86 -40.01
N ASP A 337 8.78 3.63 -38.90
CA ASP A 337 10.13 4.12 -38.67
C ASP A 337 11.16 3.45 -39.59
N LYS A 338 11.05 2.12 -39.79
CA LYS A 338 11.84 1.42 -40.81
C LYS A 338 11.61 1.98 -42.20
N ARG A 339 10.35 2.24 -42.57
CA ARG A 339 10.00 2.83 -43.87
C ARG A 339 10.55 4.24 -44.01
N ARG A 340 10.56 5.05 -42.95
CA ARG A 340 11.16 6.39 -42.94
C ARG A 340 12.67 6.33 -43.11
N ALA A 341 13.36 5.44 -42.39
CA ALA A 341 14.80 5.23 -42.53
C ALA A 341 15.19 4.79 -43.94
N GLU A 342 14.47 3.82 -44.54
CA GLU A 342 14.70 3.40 -45.92
C GLU A 342 14.53 4.57 -46.92
N LEU A 343 13.52 5.43 -46.72
CA LEU A 343 13.32 6.61 -47.58
C LEU A 343 14.43 7.65 -47.43
N GLU A 344 15.00 7.82 -46.24
CA GLU A 344 16.14 8.72 -46.01
C GLU A 344 17.44 8.18 -46.61
N GLU A 345 17.66 6.86 -46.59
CA GLU A 345 18.79 6.22 -47.28
C GLU A 345 18.67 6.37 -48.80
N VAL A 346 17.47 6.19 -49.36
CA VAL A 346 17.22 6.36 -50.80
C VAL A 346 17.48 7.80 -51.24
N LYS A 347 17.12 8.80 -50.43
CA LYS A 347 17.42 10.22 -50.68
C LYS A 347 18.93 10.52 -50.75
N LYS A 348 19.77 9.74 -50.07
CA LYS A 348 21.24 9.90 -50.09
C LYS A 348 21.92 9.22 -51.30
N MET A 349 21.21 8.40 -52.07
CA MET A 349 21.76 7.69 -53.23
C MET A 349 21.73 8.52 -54.53
N THR A 350 22.48 8.10 -55.55
CA THR A 350 22.57 8.77 -56.86
C THR A 350 21.27 8.64 -57.68
N PRO A 351 20.99 9.57 -58.63
CA PRO A 351 19.71 9.64 -59.35
C PRO A 351 19.31 8.37 -60.12
N GLU A 352 20.29 7.63 -60.66
CA GLU A 352 20.02 6.37 -61.37
C GLU A 352 19.66 5.22 -60.43
N GLN A 353 20.22 5.22 -59.21
CA GLN A 353 19.93 4.22 -58.19
C GLN A 353 18.56 4.44 -57.55
N GLN A 354 18.14 5.70 -57.42
CA GLN A 354 16.78 6.08 -56.98
C GLN A 354 15.71 5.55 -57.94
N ARG A 355 15.88 5.75 -59.27
CA ARG A 355 14.93 5.26 -60.29
C ARG A 355 14.77 3.74 -60.27
N LYS A 356 15.87 2.98 -60.10
CA LYS A 356 15.83 1.52 -59.97
C LYS A 356 15.11 1.05 -58.69
N TRP A 357 15.29 1.78 -57.58
CA TRP A 357 14.62 1.47 -56.32
C TRP A 357 13.11 1.74 -56.41
N GLU A 358 12.71 2.88 -56.98
CA GLU A 358 11.30 3.25 -57.20
C GLU A 358 10.56 2.26 -58.10
N GLU A 359 11.17 1.81 -59.21
CA GLU A 359 10.56 0.80 -60.08
C GLU A 359 10.40 -0.55 -59.38
N LYS A 360 11.37 -0.93 -58.53
CA LYS A 360 11.33 -2.17 -57.75
C LYS A 360 10.28 -2.10 -56.65
N ASP A 361 10.12 -0.96 -55.98
CA ASP A 361 9.08 -0.76 -54.97
C ASP A 361 7.68 -0.72 -55.61
N ARG A 362 7.51 -0.01 -56.73
CA ARG A 362 6.26 0.00 -57.51
C ARG A 362 5.82 -1.42 -57.91
N LYS A 363 6.74 -2.26 -58.38
CA LYS A 363 6.45 -3.68 -58.67
C LYS A 363 6.08 -4.48 -57.42
N ARG A 364 6.69 -4.20 -56.25
CA ARG A 364 6.35 -4.84 -54.97
C ARG A 364 4.96 -4.43 -54.48
N GLN A 365 4.59 -3.15 -54.59
CA GLN A 365 3.28 -2.64 -54.21
C GLN A 365 2.16 -3.24 -55.09
N LEU A 366 2.35 -3.26 -56.41
CA LEU A 366 1.40 -3.88 -57.34
C LEU A 366 1.18 -5.38 -57.03
N LYS A 367 2.24 -6.13 -56.70
CA LYS A 367 2.12 -7.54 -56.27
C LYS A 367 1.38 -7.68 -54.94
N LYS A 368 1.63 -6.80 -53.96
CA LYS A 368 0.90 -6.79 -52.68
C LYS A 368 -0.59 -6.52 -52.90
N GLU A 369 -0.94 -5.55 -53.75
CA GLU A 369 -2.34 -5.23 -54.06
C GLU A 369 -3.05 -6.36 -54.80
N GLN A 370 -2.40 -6.98 -55.78
CA GLN A 370 -2.93 -8.16 -56.49
C GLN A 370 -3.17 -9.34 -55.54
N SER A 371 -2.26 -9.58 -54.59
CA SER A 371 -2.42 -10.64 -53.57
C SER A 371 -3.54 -10.37 -52.57
N LYS A 372 -3.82 -9.10 -52.24
CA LYS A 372 -4.95 -8.72 -51.38
C LYS A 372 -6.30 -8.88 -52.08
N ARG A 373 -6.36 -8.55 -53.39
CA ARG A 373 -7.58 -8.71 -54.21
C ARG A 373 -7.98 -10.18 -54.36
N THR A 374 -7.02 -11.08 -54.55
CA THR A 374 -7.26 -12.53 -54.67
C THR A 374 -7.68 -13.20 -53.37
N ARG A 375 -7.27 -12.67 -52.19
CA ARG A 375 -7.68 -13.17 -50.87
C ARG A 375 -9.09 -12.75 -50.42
N ARG A 376 -9.70 -11.72 -51.02
CA ARG A 376 -11.05 -11.22 -50.68
C ARG A 376 -12.19 -11.87 -51.49
N VAL A 377 -11.86 -12.68 -52.50
CA VAL A 377 -12.81 -13.27 -53.46
C VAL A 377 -13.04 -14.78 -53.18
N LYS A 378 -12.40 -15.33 -52.15
CA LYS A 378 -12.80 -16.59 -51.50
C LYS A 378 -13.43 -16.25 -50.17
#